data_AF-A0A2P7SLJ5-F1
#
_entry.id   AF-A0A2P7SLJ5-F1
#
_cell.length_a   1.000
_cell.length_b   1.000
_cell.length_c   1.000
_cell.angle_alpha   90.00
_cell.angle_beta   90.00
_cell.angle_gamma   90.00
#
_symmetry.space_group_name_H-M   'P 1'
#
loop_
_entity.id
_entity.type
_entity.pdbx_description
1 polymer ?
#
loop_
_entity_poly.entity_id
_entity_poly.type
_entity_poly.pdbx_seq_one_letter_code
_entity_poly.pdbx_strand_id
1 'polypeptide(L)'
;MLQSLRTAEPGFFGCAVALLFAATPLAFAAGIEARTFLGINVWIKPLKFELALIVYLLTLALFARWLPTGTTGRRWYRAYRLAVIAAIVAEMVWIGGAAMLGTASHFNRTPTGIVIYSAMGLGAILLTTPTAVYAWLIARNPATGLAPALKSSVVIGLGLVLPLTLATAGTMSSLATHAVGGAGTDAGGLPLMGWARDGGDLRVAHFFATHALHFIPAFGLVSAAFFGSANRLPVRIFATIYAGFVIWVFAEALAGRPFLPWIG
;
A
#
# COMPACT_ATOMS: atom_id res chain seq x y z
N MET A 1 -8.07 8.83 20.41
CA MET A 1 -7.96 8.24 19.05
C MET A 1 -7.40 6.81 19.07
N LEU A 2 -6.21 6.56 19.62
CA LEU A 2 -5.57 5.22 19.61
C LEU A 2 -6.41 4.10 20.22
N GLN A 3 -7.07 4.34 21.37
CA GLN A 3 -7.96 3.36 21.99
C GLN A 3 -9.11 2.94 21.06
N SER A 4 -9.66 3.89 20.29
CA SER A 4 -10.74 3.62 19.33
C SER A 4 -10.27 2.71 18.19
N LEU A 5 -9.04 2.89 17.70
CA LEU A 5 -8.44 2.01 16.68
C LEU A 5 -8.25 0.59 17.23
N ARG A 6 -7.66 0.48 18.43
CA ARG A 6 -7.43 -0.79 19.12
C ARG A 6 -8.74 -1.55 19.36
N THR A 7 -9.82 -0.86 19.72
CA THR A 7 -11.13 -1.49 19.92
C THR A 7 -11.79 -1.92 18.62
N ALA A 8 -11.62 -1.14 17.54
CA ALA A 8 -12.26 -1.40 16.27
C ALA A 8 -11.64 -2.60 15.55
N GLU A 9 -10.31 -2.65 15.46
CA GLU A 9 -9.59 -3.80 14.93
C GLU A 9 -8.28 -4.08 15.70
N PRO A 10 -8.34 -4.86 16.79
CA PRO A 10 -7.18 -5.10 17.65
C PRO A 10 -6.03 -5.82 16.97
N GLY A 11 -6.29 -6.68 15.97
CA GLY A 11 -5.20 -7.45 15.34
C GLY A 11 -4.37 -6.60 14.39
N PHE A 12 -5.00 -5.85 13.47
CA PHE A 12 -4.27 -4.90 12.62
C PHE A 12 -3.59 -3.80 13.43
N PHE A 13 -4.23 -3.27 14.48
CA PHE A 13 -3.59 -2.32 15.38
C PHE A 13 -2.36 -2.93 16.08
N GLY A 14 -2.48 -4.14 16.63
CA GLY A 14 -1.37 -4.83 17.29
C GLY A 14 -0.21 -5.12 16.34
N CYS A 15 -0.49 -5.55 15.11
CA CYS A 15 0.52 -5.78 14.08
C CYS A 15 1.23 -4.47 13.69
N ALA A 16 0.49 -3.36 13.52
CA ALA A 16 1.09 -2.05 13.25
C ALA A 16 2.03 -1.58 14.38
N VAL A 17 1.63 -1.79 15.64
CA VAL A 17 2.49 -1.48 16.79
C VAL A 17 3.74 -2.35 16.80
N ALA A 18 3.61 -3.66 16.51
CA ALA A 18 4.76 -4.56 16.43
C ALA A 18 5.75 -4.15 15.31
N LEU A 19 5.23 -3.78 14.14
CA LEU A 19 6.05 -3.24 13.03
C LEU A 19 6.73 -1.92 13.43
N LEU A 20 6.05 -1.04 14.15
CA LEU A 20 6.67 0.21 14.64
C LEU A 20 7.85 -0.06 15.57
N PHE A 21 7.74 -1.05 16.46
CA PHE A 21 8.86 -1.47 17.30
C PHE A 21 9.98 -2.11 16.47
N ALA A 22 9.65 -2.91 15.45
CA ALA A 22 10.63 -3.51 14.53
C ALA A 22 11.35 -2.47 13.66
N ALA A 23 10.72 -1.35 13.35
CA ALA A 23 11.33 -0.25 12.58
C ALA A 23 12.48 0.43 13.30
N THR A 24 12.46 0.40 14.64
CA THR A 24 13.49 1.07 15.45
C THR A 24 14.88 0.45 15.26
N PRO A 25 15.09 -0.87 15.45
CA PRO A 25 16.39 -1.49 15.16
C PRO A 25 16.79 -1.42 13.68
N LEU A 26 15.83 -1.46 12.74
CA LEU A 26 16.13 -1.28 11.32
C LEU A 26 16.61 0.13 11.00
N ALA A 27 16.02 1.15 11.63
CA ALA A 27 16.42 2.56 11.46
C ALA A 27 17.80 2.79 12.05
N PHE A 28 18.08 2.21 13.22
CA PHE A 28 19.42 2.20 13.80
C PHE A 28 20.42 1.52 12.87
N ALA A 29 20.10 0.32 12.36
CA ALA A 29 20.94 -0.41 11.42
C ALA A 29 21.20 0.41 10.14
N ALA A 30 20.18 1.08 9.58
CA ALA A 30 20.34 1.97 8.43
C ALA A 30 21.29 3.14 8.70
N GLY A 31 21.39 3.62 9.94
CA GLY A 31 22.27 4.73 10.32
C GLY A 31 23.74 4.34 10.50
N ILE A 32 24.03 3.06 10.76
CA ILE A 32 25.40 2.59 11.01
C ILE A 32 25.94 1.65 9.91
N GLU A 33 25.06 1.05 9.12
CA GLU A 33 25.41 0.13 8.05
C GLU A 33 25.92 0.90 6.82
N ALA A 34 27.08 0.48 6.31
CA ALA A 34 27.66 1.06 5.10
C ALA A 34 27.33 0.24 3.83
N ARG A 35 26.90 -1.02 3.97
CA ARG A 35 26.58 -1.88 2.83
C ARG A 35 25.45 -1.28 2.00
N THR A 36 25.66 -1.27 0.69
CA THR A 36 24.68 -0.88 -0.31
C THR A 36 24.26 -2.06 -1.16
N PHE A 37 23.00 -2.09 -1.57
CA PHE A 37 22.49 -2.95 -2.62
C PHE A 37 21.89 -2.07 -3.71
N LEU A 38 22.36 -2.22 -4.96
CA LEU A 38 21.99 -1.37 -6.10
C LEU A 38 22.19 0.14 -5.84
N GLY A 39 23.25 0.50 -5.12
CA GLY A 39 23.63 1.91 -4.89
C GLY A 39 22.91 2.60 -3.73
N ILE A 40 22.03 1.90 -3.00
CA ILE A 40 21.33 2.42 -1.81
C ILE A 40 21.58 1.53 -0.59
N ASN A 41 21.50 2.10 0.62
CA ASN A 41 21.68 1.35 1.86
C ASN A 41 20.67 0.18 1.96
N VAL A 42 21.15 -1.00 2.34
CA VAL A 42 20.39 -2.26 2.34
C VAL A 42 19.12 -2.22 3.20
N TRP A 43 19.08 -1.40 4.25
CA TRP A 43 17.98 -1.31 5.20
C TRP A 43 16.88 -0.33 4.77
N ILE A 44 17.12 0.50 3.75
CA ILE A 44 16.14 1.48 3.26
C ILE A 44 14.87 0.80 2.75
N LYS A 45 15.00 -0.30 2.01
CA LYS A 45 13.85 -1.04 1.50
C LYS A 45 13.00 -1.65 2.64
N PRO A 46 13.56 -2.42 3.59
CA PRO A 46 12.83 -2.87 4.78
C PRO A 46 12.08 -1.75 5.51
N LEU A 47 12.74 -0.63 5.78
CA LEU A 47 12.12 0.51 6.48
C LEU A 47 10.94 1.11 5.72
N LYS A 48 11.07 1.31 4.41
CA LYS A 48 9.95 1.80 3.57
C LYS A 48 8.75 0.85 3.63
N PHE A 49 8.99 -0.46 3.58
CA PHE A 49 7.94 -1.46 3.67
C PHE A 49 7.25 -1.46 5.03
N GLU A 50 7.99 -1.39 6.14
CA GLU A 50 7.38 -1.31 7.47
C GLU A 50 6.55 -0.05 7.65
N LEU A 51 7.08 1.12 7.28
CA LEU A 51 6.35 2.38 7.37
C LEU A 51 5.06 2.35 6.54
N ALA A 52 5.12 1.83 5.32
CA ALA A 52 3.94 1.67 4.47
C ALA A 52 2.90 0.72 5.09
N LEU A 53 3.33 -0.42 5.64
CA LEU A 53 2.44 -1.40 6.28
C LEU A 53 1.84 -0.88 7.58
N ILE A 54 2.59 -0.10 8.37
CA ILE A 54 2.07 0.58 9.57
C ILE A 54 0.93 1.53 9.18
N VAL A 55 1.17 2.41 8.20
CA VAL A 55 0.15 3.36 7.73
C VAL A 55 -1.06 2.61 7.18
N TYR A 56 -0.85 1.55 6.39
CA TYR A 56 -1.90 0.71 5.84
C TYR A 56 -2.77 0.07 6.92
N LEU A 57 -2.15 -0.64 7.88
CA LEU A 57 -2.85 -1.34 8.96
C LEU A 57 -3.60 -0.38 9.89
N LEU A 58 -3.02 0.78 10.21
CA LEU A 58 -3.70 1.81 11.00
C LEU A 58 -4.88 2.42 10.24
N THR A 59 -4.75 2.60 8.93
CA THR A 59 -5.85 3.07 8.06
C THR A 59 -6.99 2.05 8.03
N LEU A 60 -6.68 0.76 7.91
CA LEU A 60 -7.68 -0.30 8.03
C LEU A 60 -8.32 -0.32 9.43
N ALA A 61 -7.53 -0.27 10.50
CA ALA A 61 -8.07 -0.23 11.86
C ALA A 61 -8.99 1.00 12.09
N LEU A 62 -8.71 2.14 11.44
CA LEU A 62 -9.59 3.29 11.43
C LEU A 62 -10.92 2.98 10.74
N PHE A 63 -10.87 2.41 9.52
CA PHE A 63 -12.06 2.11 8.74
C PHE A 63 -12.88 0.94 9.30
N ALA A 64 -12.27 0.08 10.11
CA ALA A 64 -12.95 -1.01 10.81
C ALA A 64 -14.09 -0.52 11.71
N ARG A 65 -14.04 0.74 12.17
CA ARG A 65 -15.09 1.41 12.95
C ARG A 65 -16.44 1.48 12.23
N TRP A 66 -16.45 1.34 10.91
CA TRP A 66 -17.66 1.39 10.09
C TRP A 66 -18.06 0.03 9.53
N LEU A 67 -17.39 -1.05 9.91
CA LEU A 67 -17.86 -2.39 9.62
C LEU A 67 -19.15 -2.69 10.39
N PRO A 68 -19.99 -3.63 9.90
CA PRO A 68 -21.14 -4.10 10.66
C PRO A 68 -20.72 -4.56 12.07
N THR A 69 -21.54 -4.23 13.07
CA THR A 69 -21.23 -4.54 14.48
C THR A 69 -20.93 -6.02 14.68
N GLY A 70 -19.88 -6.29 15.47
CA GLY A 70 -19.43 -7.65 15.78
C GLY A 70 -18.63 -8.35 14.68
N THR A 71 -18.42 -7.73 13.50
CA THR A 71 -17.66 -8.33 12.40
C THR A 71 -16.29 -8.85 12.83
N THR A 72 -15.54 -8.02 13.58
CA THR A 72 -14.16 -8.34 13.99
C THR A 72 -14.07 -9.46 15.04
N GLY A 73 -15.19 -9.77 15.71
CA GLY A 73 -15.32 -10.90 16.62
C GLY A 73 -15.68 -12.23 15.94
N ARG A 74 -16.15 -12.21 14.67
CA ARG A 74 -16.59 -13.42 13.95
C ARG A 74 -15.40 -14.35 13.66
N ARG A 75 -15.63 -15.67 13.76
CA ARG A 75 -14.59 -16.70 13.55
C ARG A 75 -13.90 -16.57 12.17
N TRP A 76 -14.69 -16.41 11.11
CA TRP A 76 -14.16 -16.24 9.75
C TRP A 76 -13.24 -15.01 9.65
N TYR A 77 -13.63 -13.89 10.27
CA TYR A 77 -12.86 -12.65 10.20
C TYR A 77 -11.56 -12.78 10.99
N ARG A 78 -11.59 -13.41 12.17
CA ARG A 78 -10.39 -13.67 12.97
C ARG A 78 -9.38 -14.54 12.23
N ALA A 79 -9.85 -15.58 11.53
CA ALA A 79 -9.00 -16.44 10.71
C ALA A 79 -8.44 -15.68 9.49
N TYR A 80 -9.29 -14.93 8.79
CA TYR A 80 -8.90 -14.10 7.65
C TYR A 80 -7.84 -13.05 8.04
N ARG A 81 -8.09 -12.31 9.11
CA ARG A 81 -7.15 -11.34 9.69
C ARG A 81 -5.82 -11.99 10.05
N LEU A 82 -5.84 -13.18 10.67
CA LEU A 82 -4.62 -13.90 11.02
C LEU A 82 -3.82 -14.26 9.76
N ALA A 83 -4.49 -14.70 8.69
CA ALA A 83 -3.84 -15.00 7.41
C ALA A 83 -3.20 -13.74 6.78
N VAL A 84 -3.88 -12.59 6.83
CA VAL A 84 -3.33 -11.30 6.38
C VAL A 84 -2.09 -10.90 7.19
N ILE A 85 -2.17 -11.00 8.53
CA ILE A 85 -1.02 -10.70 9.41
C ILE A 85 0.14 -11.66 9.14
N ALA A 86 -0.13 -12.94 8.94
CA ALA A 86 0.89 -13.93 8.62
C ALA A 86 1.59 -13.63 7.29
N ALA A 87 0.84 -13.19 6.27
CA ALA A 87 1.41 -12.74 5.00
C ALA A 87 2.33 -11.52 5.19
N ILE A 88 1.91 -10.52 5.97
CA ILE A 88 2.72 -9.34 6.30
C ILE A 88 4.00 -9.73 7.03
N VAL A 89 3.92 -10.62 8.02
CA VAL A 89 5.10 -11.08 8.78
C VAL A 89 6.05 -11.86 7.87
N ALA A 90 5.54 -12.77 7.05
CA ALA A 90 6.35 -13.54 6.11
C ALA A 90 7.07 -12.63 5.09
N GLU A 91 6.36 -11.63 4.56
CA GLU A 91 6.90 -10.61 3.66
C GLU A 91 8.06 -9.85 4.34
N MET A 92 7.85 -9.37 5.56
CA MET A 92 8.87 -8.61 6.28
C MET A 92 10.08 -9.45 6.69
N VAL A 93 9.87 -10.69 7.12
CA VAL A 93 10.96 -11.63 7.42
C VAL A 93 11.83 -11.84 6.18
N TRP A 94 11.23 -12.05 5.02
CA TRP A 94 11.99 -12.23 3.79
C TRP A 94 12.67 -10.95 3.31
N ILE A 95 11.98 -9.81 3.32
CA ILE A 95 12.58 -8.52 2.93
C ILE A 95 13.77 -8.18 3.82
N GLY A 96 13.64 -8.35 5.14
CA GLY A 96 14.73 -8.15 6.09
C GLY A 96 15.88 -9.15 5.89
N GLY A 97 15.56 -10.43 5.72
CA GLY A 97 16.56 -11.47 5.44
C GLY A 97 17.33 -11.23 4.14
N ALA A 98 16.64 -10.83 3.07
CA ALA A 98 17.27 -10.47 1.80
C ALA A 98 18.20 -9.26 1.94
N ALA A 99 17.82 -8.25 2.72
CA ALA A 99 18.68 -7.11 3.05
C ALA A 99 19.94 -7.55 3.83
N MET A 100 19.79 -8.44 4.81
CA MET A 100 20.93 -9.01 5.56
C MET A 100 21.91 -9.73 4.64
N LEU A 101 21.39 -10.51 3.68
CA LEU A 101 22.16 -11.27 2.70
C LEU A 101 22.70 -10.40 1.55
N GLY A 102 22.34 -9.12 1.47
CA GLY A 102 22.73 -8.25 0.36
C GLY A 102 22.20 -8.73 -0.99
N THR A 103 20.99 -9.29 -1.02
CA THR A 103 20.37 -9.85 -2.22
C THR A 103 19.00 -9.22 -2.50
N ALA A 104 18.48 -9.45 -3.71
CA ALA A 104 17.16 -8.98 -4.07
C ALA A 104 16.08 -9.79 -3.35
N SER A 105 15.12 -9.11 -2.70
CA SER A 105 13.92 -9.80 -2.16
C SER A 105 12.88 -10.07 -3.24
N HIS A 106 12.77 -9.19 -4.23
CA HIS A 106 11.87 -9.33 -5.39
C HIS A 106 12.72 -9.54 -6.65
N PHE A 107 12.23 -10.34 -7.60
CA PHE A 107 12.94 -10.68 -8.85
C PHE A 107 14.27 -11.43 -8.65
N ASN A 108 14.46 -12.07 -7.50
CA ASN A 108 15.60 -12.93 -7.25
C ASN A 108 15.52 -14.18 -8.16
N ARG A 109 16.54 -14.37 -9.00
CA ARG A 109 16.55 -15.42 -10.04
C ARG A 109 17.11 -16.76 -9.58
N THR A 110 17.53 -16.88 -8.31
CA THR A 110 17.90 -18.20 -7.76
C THR A 110 16.68 -19.12 -7.71
N PRO A 111 16.84 -20.45 -7.76
CA PRO A 111 15.71 -21.38 -7.66
C PRO A 111 14.84 -21.13 -6.43
N THR A 112 15.46 -20.91 -5.27
CA THR A 112 14.77 -20.54 -4.03
C THR A 112 14.09 -19.19 -4.13
N GLY A 113 14.75 -18.20 -4.74
CA GLY A 113 14.21 -16.86 -4.95
C GLY A 113 12.94 -16.84 -5.78
N ILE A 114 12.86 -17.68 -6.82
CA ILE A 114 11.66 -17.80 -7.68
C ILE A 114 10.47 -18.34 -6.89
N VAL A 115 10.68 -19.38 -6.08
CA VAL A 115 9.61 -19.97 -5.23
C VAL A 115 9.12 -18.96 -4.21
N ILE A 116 10.04 -18.28 -3.52
CA ILE A 116 9.69 -17.25 -2.54
C ILE A 116 8.95 -16.11 -3.22
N TYR A 117 9.40 -15.65 -4.39
CA TYR A 117 8.74 -14.59 -5.15
C TYR A 117 7.29 -14.92 -5.51
N SER A 118 7.00 -16.16 -5.92
CA SER A 118 5.62 -16.60 -6.16
C SER A 118 4.77 -16.58 -4.88
N ALA A 119 5.33 -17.02 -3.75
CA ALA A 119 4.65 -16.98 -2.46
C ALA A 119 4.37 -15.53 -2.00
N MET A 120 5.34 -14.62 -2.19
CA MET A 120 5.18 -13.19 -1.92
C MET A 120 4.07 -12.59 -2.78
N GLY A 121 3.97 -12.96 -4.06
CA GLY A 121 2.89 -12.52 -4.94
C GLY A 121 1.50 -12.89 -4.39
N LEU A 122 1.32 -14.13 -3.93
CA LEU A 122 0.08 -14.57 -3.27
C LEU A 122 -0.15 -13.82 -1.95
N GLY A 123 0.91 -13.62 -1.17
CA GLY A 123 0.89 -12.82 0.06
C GLY A 123 0.46 -11.37 -0.20
N ALA A 124 0.97 -10.75 -1.26
CA ALA A 124 0.65 -9.39 -1.69
C ALA A 124 -0.82 -9.25 -2.12
N ILE A 125 -1.37 -10.24 -2.81
CA ILE A 125 -2.81 -10.28 -3.12
C ILE A 125 -3.59 -10.37 -1.81
N LEU A 126 -3.27 -11.35 -0.95
CA LEU A 126 -3.95 -11.57 0.31
C LEU A 126 -3.91 -10.32 1.21
N LEU A 127 -2.75 -9.69 1.37
CA LEU A 127 -2.58 -8.51 2.22
C LEU A 127 -3.31 -7.28 1.66
N THR A 128 -3.58 -7.22 0.36
CA THR A 128 -4.32 -6.12 -0.27
C THR A 128 -5.84 -6.34 -0.19
N THR A 129 -6.30 -7.59 -0.12
CA THR A 129 -7.75 -7.93 -0.06
C THR A 129 -8.56 -7.24 1.05
N PRO A 130 -8.02 -6.83 2.23
CA PRO A 130 -8.81 -6.17 3.25
C PRO A 130 -9.50 -4.91 2.76
N THR A 131 -8.91 -4.17 1.81
CA THR A 131 -9.54 -2.97 1.26
C THR A 131 -10.83 -3.32 0.53
N ALA A 132 -10.83 -4.34 -0.33
CA ALA A 132 -12.02 -4.80 -1.05
C ALA A 132 -13.09 -5.36 -0.09
N VAL A 133 -12.68 -6.15 0.90
CA VAL A 133 -13.58 -6.69 1.94
C VAL A 133 -14.24 -5.56 2.71
N TYR A 134 -13.46 -4.54 3.11
CA TYR A 134 -13.98 -3.39 3.85
C TYR A 134 -14.88 -2.53 2.99
N ALA A 135 -14.52 -2.26 1.73
CA ALA A 135 -15.36 -1.54 0.79
C ALA A 135 -16.75 -2.19 0.69
N TRP A 136 -16.80 -3.52 0.52
CA TRP A 136 -18.03 -4.28 0.42
C TRP A 136 -18.85 -4.25 1.72
N LEU A 137 -18.21 -4.51 2.87
CA LEU A 137 -18.89 -4.52 4.18
C LEU A 137 -19.42 -3.15 4.57
N ILE A 138 -18.62 -2.08 4.38
CA ILE A 138 -19.03 -0.71 4.69
C ILE A 138 -20.13 -0.24 3.74
N ALA A 139 -20.06 -0.58 2.45
CA ALA A 139 -21.11 -0.26 1.48
C ALA A 139 -22.47 -0.80 1.94
N ARG A 140 -22.49 -2.09 2.35
CA ARG A 140 -23.69 -2.80 2.81
C ARG A 140 -24.14 -2.44 4.22
N ASN A 141 -23.33 -1.76 5.03
CA ASN A 141 -23.70 -1.36 6.38
C ASN A 141 -24.51 -0.05 6.36
N PRO A 142 -25.83 -0.05 6.64
CA PRO A 142 -26.58 1.21 6.74
C PRO A 142 -26.25 2.00 8.02
N ALA A 143 -25.76 1.33 9.06
CA ALA A 143 -25.57 1.88 10.40
C ALA A 143 -24.15 2.43 10.63
N THR A 144 -23.48 2.97 9.60
CA THR A 144 -22.13 3.52 9.75
C THR A 144 -22.10 4.85 10.48
N GLY A 145 -23.22 5.59 10.52
CA GLY A 145 -23.29 6.96 11.03
C GLY A 145 -22.52 7.98 10.17
N LEU A 146 -21.95 7.56 9.04
CA LEU A 146 -21.23 8.44 8.12
C LEU A 146 -22.20 9.21 7.24
N ALA A 147 -21.89 10.48 7.01
CA ALA A 147 -22.54 11.26 5.96
C ALA A 147 -22.44 10.55 4.59
N PRO A 148 -23.46 10.66 3.72
CA PRO A 148 -23.48 9.95 2.44
C PRO A 148 -22.26 10.18 1.55
N ALA A 149 -21.75 11.41 1.46
CA ALA A 149 -20.56 11.74 0.68
C ALA A 149 -19.30 11.05 1.22
N LEU A 150 -19.09 11.15 2.54
CA LEU A 150 -17.94 10.53 3.21
C LEU A 150 -17.98 9.00 3.13
N LYS A 151 -19.16 8.38 3.37
CA LYS A 151 -19.34 6.94 3.17
C LYS A 151 -18.99 6.53 1.73
N SER A 152 -19.46 7.29 0.74
CA SER A 152 -19.16 7.04 -0.67
C SER A 152 -17.66 7.12 -0.95
N SER A 153 -16.95 8.08 -0.36
CA SER A 153 -15.51 8.26 -0.56
C SER A 153 -14.68 7.10 0.02
N VAL A 154 -15.03 6.63 1.23
CA VAL A 154 -14.39 5.48 1.88
C VAL A 154 -14.59 4.21 1.05
N VAL A 155 -15.82 3.96 0.62
CA VAL A 155 -16.16 2.77 -0.19
C VAL A 155 -15.43 2.77 -1.53
N ILE A 156 -15.46 3.89 -2.26
CA ILE A 156 -14.80 3.99 -3.57
C ILE A 156 -13.28 3.93 -3.41
N GLY A 157 -12.71 4.68 -2.47
CA GLY A 157 -11.27 4.69 -2.21
C GLY A 157 -10.73 3.30 -1.88
N LEU A 158 -11.39 2.57 -0.99
CA LEU A 158 -11.03 1.19 -0.67
C LEU A 158 -11.26 0.23 -1.85
N GLY A 159 -12.38 0.37 -2.56
CA GLY A 159 -12.75 -0.50 -3.67
C GLY A 159 -11.81 -0.39 -4.88
N LEU A 160 -11.16 0.76 -5.07
CA LEU A 160 -10.20 0.96 -6.16
C LEU A 160 -8.80 0.40 -5.88
N VAL A 161 -8.40 0.24 -4.62
CA VAL A 161 -7.04 -0.20 -4.27
C VAL A 161 -6.70 -1.54 -4.92
N LEU A 162 -7.52 -2.57 -4.70
CA LEU A 162 -7.21 -3.92 -5.18
C LEU A 162 -7.08 -4.00 -6.72
N PRO A 163 -8.07 -3.58 -7.53
CA PRO A 163 -7.96 -3.69 -9.00
C PRO A 163 -6.81 -2.87 -9.58
N LEU A 164 -6.60 -1.63 -9.11
CA LEU A 164 -5.50 -0.79 -9.61
C LEU A 164 -4.13 -1.35 -9.19
N THR A 165 -4.04 -1.91 -7.98
CA THR A 165 -2.82 -2.56 -7.48
C THR A 165 -2.51 -3.83 -8.26
N LEU A 166 -3.51 -4.67 -8.55
CA LEU A 166 -3.32 -5.87 -9.36
C LEU A 166 -2.86 -5.53 -10.78
N ALA A 167 -3.39 -4.47 -11.40
CA ALA A 167 -2.92 -4.02 -12.70
C ALA A 167 -1.46 -3.56 -12.64
N THR A 168 -1.14 -2.62 -11.76
CA THR A 168 0.20 -2.03 -11.67
C THR A 168 1.27 -3.03 -11.19
N ALA A 169 1.05 -3.70 -10.07
CA ALA A 169 2.00 -4.68 -9.52
C ALA A 169 2.05 -5.97 -10.33
N GLY A 170 0.93 -6.41 -10.91
CA GLY A 170 0.88 -7.55 -11.81
C GLY A 170 1.74 -7.33 -13.05
N THR A 171 1.70 -6.13 -13.63
CA THR A 171 2.58 -5.76 -14.75
C THR A 171 4.05 -5.69 -14.34
N MET A 172 4.39 -5.13 -13.18
CA MET A 172 5.78 -5.20 -12.69
C MET A 172 6.24 -6.65 -12.52
N SER A 173 5.35 -7.51 -12.05
CA SER A 173 5.63 -8.93 -11.87
C SER A 173 5.83 -9.66 -13.20
N SER A 174 5.04 -9.34 -14.23
CA SER A 174 5.16 -9.99 -15.54
C SER A 174 6.40 -9.55 -16.31
N LEU A 175 6.78 -8.26 -16.19
CA LEU A 175 8.01 -7.72 -16.77
C LEU A 175 9.24 -8.11 -15.94
N ALA A 176 9.04 -8.58 -14.71
CA ALA A 176 10.07 -8.86 -13.72
C ALA A 176 11.02 -7.67 -13.46
N THR A 177 10.47 -6.46 -13.57
CA THR A 177 11.12 -5.18 -13.31
C THR A 177 10.05 -4.12 -13.05
N HIS A 178 10.46 -3.03 -12.43
CA HIS A 178 9.64 -1.84 -12.26
C HIS A 178 10.09 -0.68 -13.16
N ALA A 179 11.32 -0.73 -13.66
CA ALA A 179 11.91 0.29 -14.51
C ALA A 179 11.69 -0.05 -15.99
N VAL A 180 11.36 0.97 -16.79
CA VAL A 180 11.17 0.89 -18.24
C VAL A 180 12.04 1.96 -18.89
N GLY A 181 13.12 1.54 -19.56
CA GLY A 181 14.19 2.44 -19.97
C GLY A 181 15.01 2.97 -18.77
N GLY A 182 15.90 3.92 -19.03
CA GLY A 182 16.79 4.51 -18.00
C GLY A 182 17.82 3.54 -17.41
N ALA A 183 18.47 3.94 -16.32
CA ALA A 183 19.55 3.20 -15.67
C ALA A 183 19.08 2.01 -14.82
N GLY A 184 17.79 1.91 -14.50
CA GLY A 184 17.21 0.77 -13.76
C GLY A 184 17.68 0.64 -12.30
N THR A 185 18.15 1.74 -11.70
CA THR A 185 18.58 1.84 -10.29
C THR A 185 17.82 2.94 -9.56
N ASP A 186 17.68 2.80 -8.24
CA ASP A 186 17.13 3.85 -7.38
C ASP A 186 18.14 5.00 -7.14
N ALA A 187 19.41 4.80 -7.49
CA ALA A 187 20.45 5.80 -7.35
C ALA A 187 20.16 7.02 -8.24
N GLY A 188 20.16 8.21 -7.64
CA GLY A 188 19.83 9.45 -8.35
C GLY A 188 18.33 9.62 -8.67
N GLY A 189 17.47 8.73 -8.18
CA GLY A 189 16.01 8.89 -8.24
C GLY A 189 15.48 9.99 -7.31
N LEU A 190 14.15 10.22 -7.35
CA LEU A 190 13.52 11.25 -6.52
C LEU A 190 13.80 11.06 -5.02
N PRO A 191 14.00 12.17 -4.26
CA PRO A 191 14.17 12.09 -2.81
C PRO A 191 13.05 11.31 -2.14
N LEU A 192 13.40 10.53 -1.11
CA LEU A 192 12.53 9.62 -0.35
C LEU A 192 11.98 8.44 -1.16
N MET A 193 11.35 8.67 -2.31
CA MET A 193 10.66 7.62 -3.07
C MET A 193 11.63 6.74 -3.85
N GLY A 194 12.69 7.32 -4.41
CA GLY A 194 13.65 6.63 -5.28
C GLY A 194 13.14 6.39 -6.70
N TRP A 195 12.08 7.08 -7.12
CA TRP A 195 11.53 6.91 -8.47
C TRP A 195 12.51 7.40 -9.54
N ALA A 196 12.61 6.64 -10.63
CA ALA A 196 13.52 6.96 -11.72
C ALA A 196 13.23 8.34 -12.34
N ARG A 197 14.30 9.08 -12.68
CA ARG A 197 14.22 10.40 -13.34
C ARG A 197 14.66 10.37 -14.80
N ASP A 198 15.25 9.27 -15.24
CA ASP A 198 15.85 9.04 -16.55
C ASP A 198 15.11 7.97 -17.37
N GLY A 199 13.97 7.49 -16.88
CA GLY A 199 13.13 6.48 -17.51
C GLY A 199 11.79 6.33 -16.79
N GLY A 200 10.94 5.45 -17.30
CA GLY A 200 9.64 5.16 -16.68
C GLY A 200 9.77 4.29 -15.44
N ASP A 201 8.97 4.58 -14.42
CA ASP A 201 8.93 3.82 -13.16
C ASP A 201 7.50 3.43 -12.78
N LEU A 202 7.20 2.13 -12.89
CA LEU A 202 5.87 1.58 -12.61
C LEU A 202 5.48 1.69 -11.13
N ARG A 203 6.43 1.92 -10.21
CA ARG A 203 6.16 2.12 -8.79
C ARG A 203 5.38 3.41 -8.54
N VAL A 204 5.48 4.41 -9.40
CA VAL A 204 4.73 5.66 -9.24
C VAL A 204 3.23 5.39 -9.33
N ALA A 205 2.80 4.72 -10.40
CA ALA A 205 1.40 4.34 -10.58
C ALA A 205 0.93 3.38 -9.47
N HIS A 206 1.77 2.42 -9.09
CA HIS A 206 1.48 1.50 -8.00
C HIS A 206 1.31 2.22 -6.64
N PHE A 207 2.12 3.25 -6.37
CA PHE A 207 1.98 4.07 -5.17
C PHE A 207 0.61 4.76 -5.14
N PHE A 208 0.21 5.44 -6.21
CA PHE A 208 -1.10 6.07 -6.25
C PHE A 208 -2.26 5.06 -6.26
N ALA A 209 -2.11 3.90 -6.91
CA ALA A 209 -3.07 2.80 -6.83
C ALA A 209 -3.30 2.35 -5.39
N THR A 210 -2.22 2.12 -4.64
CA THR A 210 -2.28 1.70 -3.24
C THR A 210 -2.74 2.80 -2.30
N HIS A 211 -2.64 4.09 -2.66
CA HIS A 211 -3.06 5.23 -1.83
C HIS A 211 -4.47 5.77 -2.17
N ALA A 212 -5.23 5.09 -3.03
CA ALA A 212 -6.63 5.44 -3.30
C ALA A 212 -7.49 5.46 -2.01
N LEU A 213 -7.18 4.59 -1.04
CA LEU A 213 -7.83 4.56 0.29
C LEU A 213 -7.51 5.79 1.17
N HIS A 214 -6.52 6.60 0.83
CA HIS A 214 -6.15 7.81 1.57
C HIS A 214 -6.68 9.05 0.87
N PHE A 215 -6.32 9.24 -0.41
CA PHE A 215 -6.63 10.48 -1.13
C PHE A 215 -8.12 10.67 -1.37
N ILE A 216 -8.85 9.61 -1.75
CA ILE A 216 -10.29 9.72 -2.03
C ILE A 216 -11.10 10.01 -0.75
N PRO A 217 -10.87 9.31 0.39
CA PRO A 217 -11.54 9.65 1.65
C PRO A 217 -11.15 11.02 2.21
N ALA A 218 -9.90 11.44 2.05
CA ALA A 218 -9.48 12.79 2.44
C ALA A 218 -10.24 13.86 1.64
N PHE A 219 -10.36 13.68 0.32
CA PHE A 219 -11.21 14.54 -0.50
C PHE A 219 -12.68 14.46 -0.08
N GLY A 220 -13.18 13.29 0.31
CA GLY A 220 -14.54 13.12 0.83
C GLY A 220 -14.85 13.94 2.08
N LEU A 221 -13.88 14.06 3.00
CA LEU A 221 -13.99 14.92 4.19
C LEU A 221 -14.11 16.39 3.79
N VAL A 222 -13.22 16.85 2.90
CA VAL A 222 -13.26 18.23 2.37
C VAL A 222 -14.58 18.47 1.62
N SER A 223 -14.95 17.57 0.72
CA SER A 223 -16.15 17.69 -0.10
C SER A 223 -17.43 17.77 0.73
N ALA A 224 -17.51 17.05 1.85
CA ALA A 224 -18.68 17.11 2.72
C ALA A 224 -18.86 18.49 3.36
N ALA A 225 -17.75 19.21 3.63
CA ALA A 225 -17.77 20.55 4.20
C ALA A 225 -18.14 21.62 3.16
N PHE A 226 -17.63 21.51 1.93
CA PHE A 226 -17.80 22.55 0.90
C PHE A 226 -19.02 22.34 -0.02
N PHE A 227 -19.33 21.10 -0.38
CA PHE A 227 -20.38 20.78 -1.36
C PHE A 227 -21.62 20.11 -0.76
N GLY A 228 -21.66 19.99 0.58
CA GLY A 228 -22.74 19.37 1.34
C GLY A 228 -22.51 17.88 1.61
N SER A 229 -22.79 17.48 2.85
CA SER A 229 -22.51 16.13 3.36
C SER A 229 -23.32 15.01 2.67
N ALA A 230 -24.45 15.35 2.05
CA ALA A 230 -25.29 14.44 1.28
C ALA A 230 -24.85 14.31 -0.19
N ASN A 231 -24.11 15.28 -0.74
CA ASN A 231 -23.79 15.35 -2.16
C ASN A 231 -22.62 14.42 -2.52
N ARG A 232 -22.92 13.32 -3.20
CA ARG A 232 -21.92 12.30 -3.59
C ARG A 232 -21.22 12.63 -4.91
N LEU A 233 -21.74 13.57 -5.69
CA LEU A 233 -21.27 13.82 -7.06
C LEU A 233 -19.80 14.28 -7.09
N PRO A 234 -19.33 15.26 -6.27
CA PRO A 234 -17.94 15.69 -6.30
C PRO A 234 -16.97 14.53 -5.99
N VAL A 235 -17.32 13.70 -5.00
CA VAL A 235 -16.52 12.51 -4.63
C VAL A 235 -16.41 11.53 -5.81
N ARG A 236 -17.50 11.29 -6.54
CA ARG A 236 -17.49 10.40 -7.71
C ARG A 236 -16.64 10.98 -8.83
N ILE A 237 -16.76 12.27 -9.12
CA ILE A 237 -15.95 12.96 -10.12
C ILE A 237 -14.47 12.87 -9.74
N PHE A 238 -14.12 13.21 -8.50
CA PHE A 238 -12.75 13.14 -8.02
C PHE A 238 -12.18 11.71 -8.09
N ALA A 239 -12.94 10.71 -7.68
CA ALA A 239 -12.49 9.31 -7.78
C ALA A 239 -12.26 8.85 -9.22
N THR A 240 -13.11 9.26 -10.16
CA THR A 240 -12.91 8.99 -11.59
C THR A 240 -11.65 9.68 -12.12
N ILE A 241 -11.44 10.95 -11.77
CA ILE A 241 -10.22 11.70 -12.14
C ILE A 241 -8.99 11.02 -11.52
N TYR A 242 -9.06 10.59 -10.26
CA TYR A 242 -7.98 9.91 -9.57
C TYR A 242 -7.62 8.58 -10.24
N ALA A 243 -8.61 7.76 -10.60
CA ALA A 243 -8.37 6.52 -11.34
C ALA A 243 -7.76 6.80 -12.73
N GLY A 244 -8.27 7.82 -13.44
CA GLY A 244 -7.72 8.27 -14.72
C GLY A 244 -6.27 8.75 -14.59
N PHE A 245 -5.94 9.46 -13.51
CA PHE A 245 -4.58 9.88 -13.19
C PHE A 245 -3.64 8.68 -12.95
N VAL A 246 -4.07 7.68 -12.17
CA VAL A 246 -3.29 6.45 -11.96
C VAL A 246 -3.00 5.74 -13.30
N ILE A 247 -4.02 5.62 -14.15
CA ILE A 247 -3.90 4.99 -15.48
C ILE A 247 -2.94 5.79 -16.37
N TRP A 248 -3.05 7.13 -16.36
CA TRP A 248 -2.18 7.99 -17.15
C TRP A 248 -0.72 7.88 -16.70
N VAL A 249 -0.45 7.98 -15.40
CA VAL A 249 0.91 7.79 -14.84
C VAL A 249 1.46 6.41 -15.18
N PHE A 250 0.62 5.38 -15.14
CA PHE A 250 0.99 4.02 -15.53
C PHE A 250 1.38 3.93 -17.01
N ALA A 251 0.61 4.57 -17.89
CA ALA A 251 0.89 4.61 -19.32
C ALA A 251 2.18 5.39 -19.64
N GLU A 252 2.42 6.52 -18.98
CA GLU A 252 3.67 7.28 -19.12
C GLU A 252 4.88 6.45 -18.69
N ALA A 253 4.77 5.74 -17.57
CA ALA A 253 5.82 4.83 -17.11
C ALA A 253 6.08 3.69 -18.13
N LEU A 254 5.04 3.09 -18.70
CA LEU A 254 5.19 2.08 -19.76
C LEU A 254 5.79 2.65 -21.06
N ALA A 255 5.58 3.94 -21.34
CA ALA A 255 6.21 4.65 -22.44
C ALA A 255 7.66 5.08 -22.14
N GLY A 256 8.21 4.70 -20.99
CA GLY A 256 9.58 5.03 -20.57
C GLY A 256 9.76 6.48 -20.16
N ARG A 257 8.67 7.20 -19.84
CA ARG A 257 8.73 8.61 -19.43
C ARG A 257 8.79 8.76 -17.92
N PRO A 258 9.71 9.57 -17.38
CA PRO A 258 9.85 9.77 -15.94
C PRO A 258 8.71 10.62 -15.37
N PHE A 259 8.34 10.36 -14.12
CA PHE A 259 7.38 11.17 -13.38
C PHE A 259 8.10 12.31 -12.65
N LEU A 260 7.73 13.56 -12.96
CA LEU A 260 8.31 14.77 -12.35
C LEU A 260 9.86 14.80 -12.34
N PRO A 261 10.54 14.58 -13.49
CA PRO A 261 12.00 14.45 -13.56
C PRO A 261 12.78 15.69 -13.09
N TRP A 262 12.13 16.85 -13.07
CA TRP A 262 12.73 18.14 -12.67
C TRP A 262 12.78 18.36 -11.15
N ILE A 263 12.21 17.46 -10.34
CA ILE A 263 12.30 17.55 -8.89
C ILE A 263 13.57 16.81 -8.45
N GLY A 264 14.52 17.51 -7.82
CA GLY A 264 15.74 16.90 -7.26
C GLY A 264 16.98 17.72 -7.51
#